data_AF-A0A834N7Q2-F1
#
_entry.id   AF-A0A834N7Q2-F1
#
_cell.length_a   1.000
_cell.length_b   1.000
_cell.length_c   1.000
_cell.angle_alpha   90.00
_cell.angle_beta   90.00
_cell.angle_gamma   90.00
#
_symmetry.space_group_name_H-M   'P 1'
#
loop_
_entity.id
_entity.type
_entity.pdbx_description
1 polymer ?
#
loop_
_entity_poly.entity_id
_entity_poly.type
_entity_poly.pdbx_seq_one_letter_code
_entity_poly.pdbx_strand_id
1 'polypeptide(L)'
;MDEWLDGWMDGWMDGWMDGWMDGWMDGWMAGWMDGWLDGWMDDWMDGWMDGWMDGWMDGWMDGWMDGWMDGWMDGWMDGWMDEWMDGWMDGWMDGWMDGWMNEMRESPGSMRP
;
A
#
# COMPACT_ATOMS: atom_id res chain seq x y z
N MET A 1 56.38 -38.65 44.62
CA MET A 1 55.47 -37.62 45.16
C MET A 1 55.31 -36.52 44.14
N ASP A 2 56.38 -36.20 43.43
CA ASP A 2 56.44 -35.19 42.37
C ASP A 2 55.59 -35.57 41.14
N GLU A 3 55.68 -36.80 40.63
CA GLU A 3 54.90 -37.23 39.45
C GLU A 3 53.36 -37.18 39.62
N TRP A 4 52.85 -37.31 40.85
CA TRP A 4 51.41 -37.26 41.11
C TRP A 4 50.90 -35.81 41.20
N LEU A 5 51.74 -34.91 41.72
CA LEU A 5 51.47 -33.48 41.74
C LEU A 5 51.57 -32.88 40.34
N ASP A 6 52.58 -33.30 39.56
CA ASP A 6 52.77 -32.86 38.17
C ASP A 6 51.59 -33.32 37.30
N GLY A 7 51.21 -34.60 37.36
CA GLY A 7 50.07 -35.11 36.60
C GLY A 7 48.72 -34.51 37.01
N TRP A 8 48.57 -34.08 38.26
CA TRP A 8 47.36 -33.40 38.73
C TRP A 8 47.34 -31.92 38.30
N MET A 9 48.49 -31.23 38.31
CA MET A 9 48.61 -29.87 37.79
C MET A 9 48.39 -29.83 36.28
N ASP A 10 49.02 -30.72 35.53
CA ASP A 10 48.90 -30.78 34.07
C ASP A 10 47.45 -31.10 33.66
N GLY A 11 46.84 -32.12 34.25
CA GLY A 11 45.45 -32.47 33.94
C GLY A 11 44.43 -31.39 34.33
N TRP A 12 44.68 -30.63 35.39
CA TRP A 12 43.82 -29.52 35.79
C TRP A 12 44.02 -28.29 34.88
N MET A 13 45.26 -28.01 34.47
CA MET A 13 45.59 -26.88 33.63
C MET A 13 45.12 -27.09 32.18
N ASP A 14 45.31 -28.29 31.64
CA ASP A 14 44.82 -28.67 30.31
C ASP A 14 43.29 -28.71 30.27
N GLY A 15 42.65 -29.38 31.24
CA GLY A 15 41.19 -29.46 31.29
C GLY A 15 40.51 -28.10 31.50
N TRP A 16 41.16 -27.19 32.23
CA TRP A 16 40.65 -25.82 32.41
C TRP A 16 40.90 -24.94 31.19
N MET A 17 42.09 -25.02 30.56
CA MET A 17 42.36 -24.28 29.32
C MET A 17 41.45 -24.74 28.19
N ASP A 18 41.36 -26.05 27.93
CA ASP A 18 40.55 -26.59 26.84
C ASP A 18 39.06 -26.29 27.08
N GLY A 19 38.54 -26.57 28.28
CA GLY A 19 37.13 -26.33 28.59
C GLY A 19 36.73 -24.85 28.57
N TRP A 20 37.63 -23.96 29.00
CA TRP A 20 37.36 -22.52 28.96
C TRP A 20 37.52 -21.95 27.55
N MET A 21 38.52 -22.39 26.80
CA MET A 21 38.79 -21.91 25.45
C MET A 21 37.71 -22.39 24.48
N ASP A 22 37.35 -23.68 24.51
CA ASP A 22 36.28 -24.24 23.67
C ASP A 22 34.92 -23.65 24.05
N GLY A 23 34.57 -23.63 25.35
CA GLY A 23 33.28 -23.10 25.80
C GLY A 23 33.10 -21.60 25.50
N TRP A 24 34.18 -20.82 25.58
CA TRP A 24 34.14 -19.40 25.25
C TRP A 24 34.11 -19.17 23.73
N MET A 25 34.91 -19.91 22.94
CA MET A 25 34.88 -19.80 21.48
C MET A 25 33.53 -20.23 20.91
N ASP A 26 33.02 -21.39 21.32
CA ASP A 26 31.75 -21.90 20.82
C ASP A 26 30.58 -21.02 21.27
N GLY A 27 30.54 -20.63 22.54
CA GLY A 27 29.47 -19.78 23.06
C GLY A 27 29.46 -18.38 22.43
N TRP A 28 30.63 -17.79 22.21
CA TRP A 28 30.74 -16.48 21.58
C TRP A 28 30.48 -16.53 20.08
N MET A 29 31.01 -17.54 19.38
CA MET A 29 30.83 -17.68 17.93
C MET A 29 29.39 -18.06 17.60
N ALA A 30 28.76 -18.99 18.34
CA ALA A 30 27.37 -19.35 18.15
C ALA A 30 26.43 -18.21 18.54
N GLY A 31 26.63 -17.58 19.70
CA GLY A 31 25.77 -16.48 20.14
C GLY A 31 25.87 -15.24 19.26
N TRP A 32 27.05 -14.95 18.72
CA TRP A 32 27.24 -13.83 17.80
C TRP A 32 26.77 -14.15 16.39
N MET A 33 27.04 -15.35 15.84
CA MET A 33 26.49 -15.73 14.55
C MET A 33 24.98 -15.82 14.60
N ASP A 34 24.39 -16.57 15.52
CA ASP A 34 22.93 -16.72 15.58
C ASP A 34 22.25 -15.38 15.85
N GLY A 35 22.68 -14.66 16.89
CA GLY A 35 22.03 -13.40 17.27
C GLY A 35 22.16 -12.28 16.23
N TRP A 36 23.30 -12.20 15.54
CA TRP A 36 23.52 -11.15 14.54
C TRP A 36 22.93 -11.52 13.19
N LEU A 37 22.97 -12.80 12.81
CA LEU A 37 22.50 -13.27 11.51
C LEU A 37 20.98 -13.45 11.52
N ASP A 38 20.38 -14.04 12.56
CA ASP A 38 18.92 -14.09 12.67
C ASP A 38 18.35 -12.69 12.87
N GLY A 39 18.85 -11.92 13.84
CA GLY A 39 18.31 -10.60 14.15
C GLY A 39 18.39 -9.62 12.97
N TRP A 40 19.53 -9.57 12.27
CA TRP A 40 19.67 -8.69 11.12
C TRP A 40 18.86 -9.17 9.91
N MET A 41 18.77 -10.49 9.69
CA MET A 41 18.08 -11.03 8.53
C MET A 41 16.56 -10.95 8.71
N ASP A 42 16.04 -11.19 9.92
CA ASP A 42 14.63 -11.03 10.25
C ASP A 42 14.22 -9.55 10.20
N ASP A 43 14.91 -8.65 10.91
CA ASP A 43 14.55 -7.22 10.91
C ASP A 43 14.64 -6.61 9.50
N TRP A 44 15.61 -7.04 8.68
CA TRP A 44 15.76 -6.54 7.33
C TRP A 44 14.74 -7.14 6.37
N MET A 45 14.46 -8.44 6.44
CA MET A 45 13.43 -9.06 5.60
C MET A 45 12.03 -8.56 5.96
N ASP A 46 11.68 -8.52 7.24
CA ASP A 46 10.36 -8.10 7.69
C ASP A 46 10.14 -6.62 7.41
N GLY A 47 11.09 -5.75 7.81
CA GLY A 47 10.97 -4.32 7.58
C GLY A 47 10.95 -3.93 6.10
N TRP A 48 11.67 -4.67 5.24
CA TRP A 48 11.67 -4.42 3.80
C TRP A 48 10.45 -5.01 3.10
N MET A 49 10.03 -6.23 3.43
CA MET A 49 8.81 -6.83 2.88
C MET A 49 7.59 -6.03 3.31
N ASP A 50 7.41 -5.76 4.59
CA ASP A 50 6.23 -5.03 5.09
C ASP A 50 6.20 -3.62 4.52
N GLY A 51 7.30 -2.87 4.62
CA GLY A 51 7.35 -1.50 4.12
C GLY A 51 7.16 -1.38 2.61
N TRP A 52 7.68 -2.33 1.83
CA TRP A 52 7.52 -2.31 0.38
C TRP A 52 6.15 -2.83 -0.06
N MET A 53 5.66 -3.88 0.59
CA MET A 53 4.38 -4.49 0.25
C MET A 53 3.21 -3.60 0.70
N ASP A 54 3.20 -3.10 1.94
CA ASP A 54 2.17 -2.19 2.41
C ASP A 54 2.22 -0.86 1.65
N GLY A 55 3.40 -0.24 1.52
CA GLY A 55 3.53 1.05 0.84
C GLY A 55 3.17 1.01 -0.65
N TRP A 56 3.50 -0.09 -1.34
CA TRP A 56 3.13 -0.27 -2.75
C TRP A 56 1.66 -0.66 -2.91
N MET A 57 1.15 -1.56 -2.07
CA MET A 57 -0.21 -2.06 -2.17
C MET A 57 -1.22 -0.98 -1.76
N ASP A 58 -1.00 -0.28 -0.64
CA ASP A 58 -1.86 0.83 -0.21
C ASP A 58 -1.76 1.99 -1.20
N GLY A 59 -0.55 2.43 -1.57
CA GLY A 59 -0.39 3.57 -2.48
C GLY A 59 -0.93 3.32 -3.88
N TRP A 60 -0.83 2.10 -4.40
CA TRP A 60 -1.37 1.74 -5.71
C TRP A 60 -2.87 1.50 -5.65
N MET A 61 -3.37 0.83 -4.60
CA MET A 61 -4.79 0.51 -4.48
C MET A 61 -5.60 1.76 -4.14
N ASP A 62 -5.19 2.57 -3.17
CA ASP A 62 -5.88 3.82 -2.84
C ASP A 62 -5.77 4.81 -4.00
N GLY A 63 -4.57 5.04 -4.55
CA GLY A 63 -4.39 6.01 -5.63
C GLY A 63 -5.11 5.64 -6.93
N TRP A 64 -5.19 4.35 -7.26
CA TRP A 64 -5.93 3.89 -8.44
C TRP A 64 -7.42 3.84 -8.20
N MET A 65 -7.86 3.39 -7.01
CA MET A 65 -9.27 3.26 -6.69
C MET A 65 -9.91 4.63 -6.49
N ASP A 66 -9.31 5.53 -5.73
CA ASP A 66 -9.80 6.91 -5.56
C ASP A 66 -9.75 7.67 -6.90
N GLY A 67 -8.62 7.64 -7.60
CA GLY A 67 -8.47 8.38 -8.85
C GLY A 67 -9.40 7.89 -9.98
N TRP A 68 -9.67 6.59 -10.04
CA TRP A 68 -10.58 6.02 -11.03
C TRP A 68 -12.05 6.18 -10.63
N MET A 69 -12.38 5.99 -9.35
CA MET A 69 -13.75 6.10 -8.86
C MET A 69 -14.21 7.55 -8.85
N ASP A 70 -13.40 8.48 -8.31
CA ASP A 70 -13.73 9.92 -8.32
C ASP A 70 -13.76 10.46 -9.75
N GLY A 71 -12.72 10.19 -10.54
CA GLY A 71 -12.63 10.70 -11.92
C GLY A 71 -13.73 10.17 -12.85
N TRP A 72 -14.14 8.91 -12.68
CA TRP A 72 -15.22 8.33 -13.47
C TRP A 72 -16.60 8.76 -12.97
N MET A 73 -16.80 8.81 -11.65
CA MET A 73 -18.08 9.15 -11.05
C MET A 73 -18.39 10.64 -11.23
N ASP A 74 -17.43 11.53 -10.96
CA ASP A 74 -17.57 12.97 -11.20
C ASP A 74 -17.72 13.26 -12.70
N GLY A 75 -16.82 12.73 -13.54
CA GLY A 75 -16.86 12.99 -14.98
C GLY A 75 -18.13 12.47 -15.66
N TRP A 76 -18.67 11.34 -15.21
CA TRP A 76 -19.88 10.76 -15.77
C TRP A 76 -21.15 11.39 -15.20
N MET A 77 -21.21 11.68 -13.89
CA MET A 77 -22.35 12.41 -13.32
C MET A 77 -22.43 13.82 -13.85
N ASP A 78 -21.34 14.59 -13.78
CA ASP A 78 -21.35 15.99 -14.19
C ASP A 78 -21.62 16.09 -15.70
N GLY A 79 -20.90 15.32 -16.52
CA GLY A 79 -21.09 15.34 -17.97
C GLY A 79 -22.50 14.91 -18.39
N TRP A 80 -23.03 13.83 -17.82
CA TRP A 80 -24.36 13.35 -18.19
C TRP A 80 -25.48 14.24 -17.66
N MET A 81 -25.32 14.79 -16.46
CA MET A 81 -26.32 15.66 -15.84
C MET A 81 -26.35 17.03 -16.51
N ASP A 82 -25.19 17.60 -16.86
CA ASP A 82 -25.09 18.85 -17.61
C ASP A 82 -25.67 18.67 -19.02
N GLU A 83 -25.25 17.65 -19.79
CA GLU A 83 -25.76 17.47 -21.16
C GLU A 83 -27.24 17.11 -21.22
N TRP A 84 -27.75 16.39 -20.21
CA TRP A 84 -29.16 16.06 -20.13
C TRP A 84 -30.00 17.26 -19.67
N MET A 85 -29.56 18.02 -18.65
CA MET A 85 -30.27 19.23 -18.22
C MET A 85 -30.26 20.28 -19.32
N ASP A 86 -29.08 20.63 -19.84
CA ASP A 86 -28.94 21.70 -20.85
C ASP A 86 -29.64 21.29 -22.14
N GLY A 87 -29.41 20.07 -22.63
CA GLY A 87 -30.04 19.59 -23.86
C GLY A 87 -31.57 19.47 -23.76
N TRP A 88 -32.10 19.10 -22.60
CA TRP A 88 -33.54 19.02 -22.40
C TRP A 88 -34.18 20.40 -22.16
N MET A 89 -33.55 21.27 -21.36
CA MET A 89 -34.03 22.64 -21.16
C MET A 89 -34.01 23.40 -22.47
N ASP A 90 -32.87 23.44 -23.17
CA ASP A 90 -32.72 24.19 -24.41
C ASP A 90 -33.62 23.62 -25.50
N GLY A 91 -33.64 22.30 -25.68
CA GLY A 91 -34.49 21.66 -26.68
C GLY A 91 -35.99 21.85 -26.43
N TRP A 92 -36.43 21.89 -25.17
CA TRP A 92 -37.82 22.17 -24.83
C TRP A 92 -38.17 23.65 -24.97
N MET A 93 -37.29 24.56 -24.54
CA MET A 93 -37.49 26.01 -24.69
C MET A 93 -37.52 26.42 -26.15
N ASP A 94 -36.55 25.97 -26.93
CA ASP A 94 -36.42 26.28 -28.36
C ASP A 94 -37.56 25.64 -29.14
N GLY A 95 -37.85 24.35 -28.91
CA GLY A 95 -38.95 23.66 -29.59
C GLY A 95 -40.32 24.26 -29.27
N TRP A 96 -40.54 24.71 -28.03
CA TRP A 96 -41.77 25.40 -27.65
C TRP A 96 -41.84 26.80 -28.24
N MET A 97 -40.79 27.61 -28.16
CA MET A 97 -40.74 28.94 -28.79
C MET A 97 -40.92 28.89 -30.30
N ASP A 98 -40.25 27.95 -30.98
CA ASP A 98 -40.33 27.80 -32.43
C ASP A 98 -41.70 27.29 -32.86
N GLY A 99 -42.29 26.34 -32.12
CA GLY A 99 -43.66 25.89 -32.35
C GLY A 99 -44.66 27.04 -32.20
N TRP A 100 -44.52 27.83 -31.14
CA TRP A 100 -45.38 28.97 -30.86
C TRP A 100 -45.23 30.10 -31.87
N MET A 101 -44.00 30.41 -32.30
CA MET A 101 -43.73 31.40 -33.35
C MET A 101 -44.25 30.94 -34.72
N ASN A 102 -44.13 29.66 -35.06
CA ASN A 102 -44.68 29.14 -36.32
C ASN A 102 -46.22 29.15 -36.30
N GLU A 103 -46.85 28.78 -35.19
CA GLU A 103 -48.32 28.83 -35.07
C GLU A 103 -48.86 30.26 -35.12
N MET A 104 -48.16 31.23 -34.49
CA MET A 104 -48.44 32.67 -34.64
C MET A 104 -48.32 33.14 -36.10
N ARG A 105 -47.36 32.61 -36.86
CA ARG A 105 -47.13 33.00 -38.25
C ARG A 105 -48.17 32.40 -39.21
N GLU A 106 -48.67 31.20 -38.90
CA GLU A 106 -49.63 30.48 -39.75
C GLU A 106 -51.10 30.77 -39.39
N SER A 107 -51.42 31.12 -38.13
CA SER A 107 -52.79 31.41 -37.70
C SER A 107 -52.85 32.39 -36.51
N PRO A 108 -52.77 33.71 -36.75
CA PRO A 108 -52.67 34.73 -35.69
C PRO A 108 -53.93 34.92 -34.83
N GLY A 109 -54.92 34.03 -34.93
CA GLY A 109 -56.20 34.11 -34.21
C GLY A 109 -56.69 32.81 -33.57
N SER A 110 -55.90 31.72 -33.58
CA SER A 110 -56.31 30.41 -33.06
C SER A 110 -55.99 30.16 -31.59
N MET A 111 -55.92 31.20 -30.75
CA MET A 111 -55.86 30.98 -29.30
C MET A 111 -57.18 30.39 -28.81
N ARG A 112 -57.15 29.10 -28.43
CA ARG A 112 -58.07 28.54 -27.44
C ARG A 112 -57.29 28.35 -26.14
N PRO A 113 -57.91 28.61 -24.98
CA PRO A 113 -57.26 28.53 -23.69
C PRO A 113 -56.75 27.12 -23.38
#